data_AF-A0A8X6SBP1-F1
#
_entry.id   AF-A0A8X6SBP1-F1
#
_cell.length_a   1.000
_cell.length_b   1.000
_cell.length_c   1.000
_cell.angle_alpha   90.00
_cell.angle_beta   90.00
_cell.angle_gamma   90.00
#
_symmetry.space_group_name_H-M   'P 1'
#
loop_
_entity.id
_entity.type
_entity.pdbx_description
1 polymer ?
#
loop_
_entity_poly.entity_id
_entity_poly.type
_entity_poly.pdbx_seq_one_letter_code
_entity_poly.pdbx_strand_id
1 'polypeptide(L)'
;MNVVCINCDLTQSEICSSKQLVDTKLHQISNVSKNKLFNTPFDVNMRIVQGILSLGLGYSTLEKFCMHMNLSIMSSKTFNSYKAKVLNGHLVGSNHLLVDVRKNVREAYGSNNDKDIVDIGVSYEGSWLTRGHTSNIGVGCVIDLLTGFVIDNEVMSKRCGECEQTKFALEEDSADFRIWYEGHQDVCSATYVGSSGAMEVNAAVKLWERSESIDFRYTTLLSDGDSKSFLELKERNVYGSETQIKNEECINHVSKRLGTALRQTVKDWRVKGVTLGGKKHGSLKKTN
;
A
#
# COMPACT_ATOMS: atom_id res chain seq x y z
N MET A 1 24.81 -7.98 -16.82
CA MET A 1 23.55 -7.89 -16.03
C MET A 1 22.58 -7.04 -16.85
N ASN A 2 21.60 -7.66 -17.49
CA ASN A 2 20.53 -6.91 -18.14
C ASN A 2 19.53 -6.52 -17.06
N VAL A 3 19.58 -5.26 -16.63
CA VAL A 3 18.59 -4.70 -15.70
C VAL A 3 17.38 -4.34 -16.55
N VAL A 4 16.45 -5.29 -16.72
CA VAL A 4 15.18 -5.08 -17.42
C VAL A 4 14.06 -5.06 -16.39
N CYS A 5 13.27 -3.99 -16.39
CA CYS A 5 12.10 -3.89 -15.55
C CYS A 5 10.92 -4.58 -16.24
N ILE A 6 10.45 -5.70 -15.67
CA ILE A 6 9.35 -6.51 -16.23
C ILE A 6 8.04 -5.69 -16.36
N ASN A 7 7.81 -4.71 -15.48
CA ASN A 7 6.66 -3.80 -15.59
C ASN A 7 6.80 -2.79 -16.75
N CYS A 8 8.02 -2.46 -17.16
CA CYS A 8 8.26 -1.70 -18.37
C CYS A 8 7.96 -2.56 -19.62
N ASP A 9 8.24 -3.86 -19.59
CA ASP A 9 7.95 -4.76 -20.71
C ASP A 9 6.44 -5.02 -20.89
N LEU A 10 5.65 -5.08 -19.82
CA LEU A 10 4.18 -5.21 -19.92
C LEU A 10 3.49 -3.98 -20.54
N THR A 11 4.16 -2.83 -20.55
CA THR A 11 3.72 -1.63 -21.29
C THR A 11 4.30 -1.55 -22.71
N GLN A 12 5.11 -2.53 -23.12
CA GLN A 12 5.94 -2.47 -24.33
C GLN A 12 5.82 -3.74 -25.18
N SER A 13 4.97 -3.69 -26.21
CA SER A 13 5.23 -4.49 -27.41
C SER A 13 6.18 -3.70 -28.33
N GLU A 14 7.42 -4.16 -28.53
CA GLU A 14 8.28 -3.92 -29.71
C GLU A 14 8.47 -2.47 -30.26
N ILE A 15 8.64 -1.45 -29.42
CA ILE A 15 8.65 -0.04 -29.89
C ILE A 15 9.96 0.68 -29.56
N CYS A 16 10.62 1.18 -30.63
CA CYS A 16 11.77 2.09 -30.60
C CYS A 16 11.45 3.35 -29.78
N SER A 17 12.40 3.83 -28.97
CA SER A 17 12.22 4.94 -28.00
C SER A 17 11.74 6.27 -28.59
N SER A 18 11.86 6.45 -29.91
CA SER A 18 11.40 7.61 -30.68
C SER A 18 9.97 7.51 -31.22
N LYS A 19 9.29 6.37 -31.02
CA LYS A 19 7.90 6.18 -31.46
C LYS A 19 6.92 6.68 -30.39
N GLN A 20 5.78 7.17 -30.86
CA GLN A 20 4.65 7.48 -29.99
C GLN A 20 4.03 6.18 -29.47
N LEU A 21 3.62 6.17 -28.19
CA LEU A 21 2.93 5.04 -27.59
C LEU A 21 1.58 4.83 -28.29
N VAL A 22 1.37 3.64 -28.86
CA VAL A 22 0.12 3.24 -29.51
C VAL A 22 -0.66 2.37 -28.54
N ASP A 23 -1.90 2.74 -28.23
CA ASP A 23 -2.77 1.99 -27.31
C ASP A 23 -3.25 0.70 -28.01
N THR A 24 -2.56 -0.42 -27.76
CA THR A 24 -2.80 -1.70 -28.45
C THR A 24 -4.16 -2.32 -28.12
N LYS A 25 -4.83 -1.93 -27.02
CA LYS A 25 -6.17 -2.41 -26.67
C LYS A 25 -7.31 -1.67 -27.39
N LEU A 26 -7.07 -0.44 -27.86
CA LEU A 26 -8.07 0.36 -28.59
C LEU A 26 -8.16 0.03 -30.08
N HIS A 27 -7.16 -0.65 -30.65
CA HIS A 27 -7.13 -0.93 -32.08
C HIS A 27 -8.07 -2.06 -32.54
N GLN A 28 -8.57 -2.90 -31.63
CA GLN A 28 -9.55 -3.93 -31.96
C GLN A 28 -11.00 -3.44 -31.91
N ILE A 29 -11.25 -2.24 -31.36
CA ILE A 29 -12.58 -1.67 -31.26
C ILE A 29 -12.53 -0.22 -31.76
N SER A 30 -13.00 -0.03 -32.99
CA SER A 30 -13.30 1.25 -33.67
C SER A 30 -12.16 1.96 -34.41
N ASN A 31 -12.52 2.44 -35.62
CA ASN A 31 -11.76 3.37 -36.44
C ASN A 31 -11.48 4.67 -35.67
N VAL A 32 -10.34 4.73 -34.96
CA VAL A 32 -9.91 5.94 -34.28
C VAL A 32 -9.46 6.98 -35.31
N SER A 33 -10.12 8.14 -35.31
CA SER A 33 -9.78 9.34 -36.09
C SER A 33 -8.28 9.67 -35.97
N LYS A 34 -7.63 9.96 -37.11
CA LYS A 34 -6.21 10.35 -37.24
C LYS A 34 -5.80 11.52 -36.32
N ASN A 35 -6.76 12.31 -35.81
CA ASN A 35 -6.50 13.40 -34.87
C ASN A 35 -6.11 12.93 -33.45
N LYS A 36 -6.39 11.67 -33.06
CA LYS A 36 -6.05 11.14 -31.72
C LYS A 36 -4.57 10.73 -31.59
N LEU A 37 -3.87 10.51 -32.72
CA LEU A 37 -2.46 10.11 -32.75
C LEU A 37 -1.50 11.27 -32.39
N PHE A 38 -1.94 12.53 -32.48
CA PHE A 38 -1.06 13.68 -32.26
C PHE A 38 -0.79 14.01 -30.79
N ASN A 39 -1.51 13.39 -29.83
CA ASN A 39 -1.38 13.66 -28.39
C ASN A 39 -0.83 12.46 -27.59
N THR A 40 -0.40 11.39 -28.27
CA THR A 40 0.22 10.24 -27.62
C THR A 40 1.67 10.56 -27.24
N PRO A 41 2.05 10.35 -25.96
CA PRO A 41 3.41 10.60 -25.51
C PRO A 41 4.43 9.77 -26.28
N PHE A 42 5.59 10.36 -26.53
CA PHE A 42 6.77 9.59 -26.93
C PHE A 42 7.20 8.68 -25.78
N ASP A 43 7.55 7.45 -26.11
CA ASP A 43 7.97 6.43 -25.14
C ASP A 43 9.11 6.94 -24.23
N VAL A 44 10.15 7.54 -24.82
CA VAL A 44 11.28 8.13 -24.07
C VAL A 44 10.84 9.15 -23.03
N ASN A 45 9.82 9.97 -23.32
CA ASN A 45 9.33 10.98 -22.39
C ASN A 45 8.53 10.37 -21.24
N MET A 46 7.82 9.27 -21.47
CA MET A 46 7.17 8.53 -20.38
C MET A 46 8.21 7.82 -19.50
N ARG A 47 9.22 7.19 -20.12
CA ARG A 47 10.30 6.50 -19.39
C ARG A 47 11.11 7.43 -18.51
N ILE A 48 11.46 8.63 -18.99
CA ILE A 48 12.22 9.57 -18.17
C ILE A 48 11.41 10.03 -16.95
N VAL A 49 10.09 10.24 -17.11
CA VAL A 49 9.18 10.55 -15.98
C VAL A 49 9.12 9.38 -15.02
N GLN A 50 8.89 8.16 -15.51
CA GLN A 50 8.85 6.96 -14.68
C GLN A 50 10.19 6.73 -13.94
N GLY A 51 11.33 6.96 -14.59
CA GLY A 51 12.65 6.84 -14.01
C GLY A 51 12.88 7.84 -12.86
N ILE A 52 12.57 9.12 -13.09
CA ILE A 52 12.66 10.16 -12.05
C ILE A 52 11.74 9.83 -10.86
N LEU A 53 10.50 9.41 -11.12
CA LEU A 53 9.56 9.03 -10.06
C LEU A 53 10.01 7.79 -9.27
N SER A 54 10.60 6.80 -9.93
CA SER A 54 11.10 5.57 -9.29
C SER A 54 12.27 5.84 -8.34
N LEU A 55 13.00 6.93 -8.57
CA LEU A 55 14.05 7.42 -7.66
C LEU A 55 13.49 8.26 -6.50
N GLY A 56 12.16 8.44 -6.42
CA GLY A 56 11.51 9.31 -5.45
C GLY A 56 11.71 10.80 -5.73
N LEU A 57 12.03 11.17 -6.97
CA LEU A 57 12.35 12.53 -7.37
C LEU A 57 11.19 13.17 -8.15
N GLY A 58 11.17 14.50 -8.19
CA GLY A 58 10.13 15.30 -8.86
C GLY A 58 10.64 16.11 -10.06
N TYR A 59 9.75 16.93 -10.62
CA TYR A 59 10.01 17.77 -11.79
C TYR A 59 11.29 18.61 -11.68
N SER A 60 11.53 19.26 -10.53
CA SER A 60 12.74 20.08 -10.34
C SER A 60 14.04 19.29 -10.46
N THR A 61 14.01 17.98 -10.21
CA THR A 61 15.19 17.13 -10.42
C THR A 61 15.33 16.73 -11.88
N LEU A 62 14.22 16.45 -12.58
CA LEU A 62 14.23 16.28 -14.03
C LEU A 62 14.79 17.52 -14.74
N GLU A 63 14.43 18.72 -14.27
CA GLU A 63 14.96 19.99 -14.79
C GLU A 63 16.48 20.08 -14.66
N LYS A 64 17.00 19.82 -13.46
CA LYS A 64 18.45 19.77 -13.25
C LYS A 64 19.09 18.68 -14.11
N PHE A 65 18.51 17.50 -14.20
CA PHE A 65 19.03 16.40 -15.01
C PHE A 65 19.14 16.81 -16.49
N CYS A 66 18.06 17.32 -17.08
CA CYS A 66 18.05 17.77 -18.48
C CYS A 66 19.06 18.89 -18.72
N MET A 67 19.18 19.84 -17.78
CA MET A 67 20.17 20.93 -17.86
C MET A 67 21.61 20.39 -17.93
N HIS A 68 21.99 19.46 -17.05
CA HIS A 68 23.36 18.90 -17.06
C HIS A 68 23.64 18.02 -18.29
N MET A 69 22.62 17.38 -18.83
CA MET A 69 22.72 16.52 -20.01
C MET A 69 22.53 17.29 -21.34
N ASN A 70 22.30 18.60 -21.29
CA ASN A 70 21.97 19.44 -22.44
C ASN A 70 20.77 18.90 -23.26
N LEU A 71 19.71 18.47 -22.57
CA LEU A 71 18.46 17.95 -23.14
C LEU A 71 17.33 18.98 -23.08
N SER A 72 16.44 18.97 -24.08
CA SER A 72 15.19 19.72 -24.00
C SER A 72 14.28 19.14 -22.91
N ILE A 73 13.71 20.02 -22.08
CA ILE A 73 12.82 19.63 -20.99
C ILE A 73 11.34 19.80 -21.37
N MET A 74 10.53 18.81 -21.00
CA MET A 74 9.06 18.93 -21.03
C MET A 74 8.58 19.91 -19.95
N SER A 75 7.45 20.58 -20.16
CA SER A 75 6.88 21.46 -19.13
C SER A 75 6.41 20.70 -17.88
N SER A 76 6.35 21.39 -16.73
CA SER A 76 5.78 20.83 -15.48
C SER A 76 4.37 20.28 -15.66
N LYS A 77 3.53 20.95 -16.47
CA LYS A 77 2.19 20.46 -16.84
C LYS A 77 2.24 19.12 -17.56
N THR A 78 3.17 18.97 -18.51
CA THR A 78 3.36 17.72 -19.26
C THR A 78 3.87 16.61 -18.35
N PHE A 79 4.85 16.91 -17.50
CA PHE A 79 5.36 15.98 -16.49
C PHE A 79 4.25 15.46 -15.59
N ASN A 80 3.40 16.34 -15.05
CA ASN A 80 2.28 15.94 -14.19
C ASN A 80 1.23 15.11 -14.94
N SER A 81 0.94 15.42 -16.20
CA SER A 81 0.08 14.58 -17.05
C SER A 81 0.67 13.17 -17.23
N TYR A 82 1.98 13.06 -17.45
CA TYR A 82 2.65 11.77 -17.59
C TYR A 82 2.74 11.01 -16.26
N LYS A 83 3.00 11.71 -15.15
CA LYS A 83 2.93 11.14 -13.80
C LYS A 83 1.58 10.50 -13.54
N ALA A 84 0.48 11.17 -13.88
CA ALA A 84 -0.87 10.60 -13.74
C ALA A 84 -1.07 9.35 -14.61
N LYS A 85 -0.56 9.36 -15.86
CA LYS A 85 -0.60 8.18 -16.73
C LYS A 85 0.21 7.00 -16.18
N VAL A 86 1.42 7.25 -15.66
CA VAL A 86 2.26 6.22 -15.02
C VAL A 86 1.55 5.65 -13.81
N LEU A 87 0.98 6.49 -12.94
CA LEU A 87 0.22 6.05 -11.77
C LEU A 87 -0.96 5.15 -12.18
N ASN A 88 -1.77 5.59 -13.14
CA ASN A 88 -2.89 4.79 -13.65
C ASN A 88 -2.43 3.44 -14.22
N GLY A 89 -1.31 3.42 -14.96
CA GLY A 89 -0.72 2.18 -15.46
C GLY A 89 -0.31 1.23 -14.33
N HIS A 90 0.33 1.75 -13.27
CA HIS A 90 0.68 0.94 -12.10
C HIS A 90 -0.55 0.43 -11.35
N LEU A 91 -1.61 1.24 -11.20
CA LEU A 91 -2.85 0.80 -10.55
C LEU A 91 -3.53 -0.32 -11.33
N VAL A 92 -3.63 -0.20 -12.66
CA VAL A 92 -4.19 -1.25 -13.52
C VAL A 92 -3.36 -2.53 -13.44
N GLY A 93 -2.03 -2.42 -13.53
CA GLY A 93 -1.13 -3.57 -13.42
C GLY A 93 -1.20 -4.25 -12.05
N SER A 94 -1.24 -3.47 -10.97
CA SER A 94 -1.39 -3.97 -9.61
C SER A 94 -2.72 -4.70 -9.43
N ASN A 95 -3.83 -4.14 -9.92
CA ASN A 95 -5.14 -4.78 -9.84
C ASN A 95 -5.18 -6.11 -10.61
N HIS A 96 -4.56 -6.18 -11.79
CA HIS A 96 -4.43 -7.44 -12.53
C HIS A 96 -3.63 -8.48 -11.73
N LEU A 97 -2.49 -8.08 -11.18
CA LEU A 97 -1.66 -8.97 -10.35
C LEU A 97 -2.43 -9.48 -9.13
N LEU A 98 -3.21 -8.61 -8.46
CA LEU A 98 -4.03 -9.00 -7.32
C LEU A 98 -5.12 -10.01 -7.71
N VAL A 99 -5.72 -9.91 -8.90
CA VAL A 99 -6.66 -10.92 -9.40
C VAL A 99 -5.98 -12.28 -9.54
N ASP A 100 -4.80 -12.33 -10.15
CA ASP A 100 -4.05 -13.58 -10.33
C ASP A 100 -3.60 -14.17 -8.99
N VAL A 101 -3.10 -13.33 -8.09
CA VAL A 101 -2.69 -13.72 -6.74
C VAL A 101 -3.87 -14.29 -5.95
N ARG A 102 -5.02 -13.61 -5.98
CA ARG A 102 -6.25 -14.06 -5.29
C ARG A 102 -6.73 -15.41 -5.82
N LYS A 103 -6.63 -15.65 -7.13
CA LYS A 103 -6.91 -16.97 -7.69
C LYS A 103 -5.99 -18.05 -7.10
N ASN A 104 -4.68 -17.80 -7.03
CA ASN A 104 -3.73 -18.75 -6.44
C ASN A 104 -4.02 -19.01 -4.95
N VAL A 105 -4.40 -17.98 -4.19
CA VAL A 105 -4.80 -18.13 -2.78
C VAL A 105 -6.05 -18.99 -2.66
N ARG A 106 -7.08 -18.71 -3.46
CA ARG A 106 -8.33 -19.48 -3.50
C ARG A 106 -8.06 -20.98 -3.78
N GLU A 107 -7.22 -21.27 -4.76
CA GLU A 107 -6.79 -22.64 -5.10
C GLU A 107 -6.06 -23.31 -3.93
N ALA A 108 -5.20 -22.59 -3.20
CA ALA A 108 -4.48 -23.12 -2.04
C ALA A 108 -5.41 -23.51 -0.88
N TYR A 109 -6.54 -22.81 -0.74
CA TYR A 109 -7.61 -23.14 0.22
C TYR A 109 -8.58 -24.23 -0.29
N GLY A 110 -8.35 -24.79 -1.49
CA GLY A 110 -9.15 -25.88 -2.04
C GLY A 110 -10.54 -25.46 -2.55
N SER A 111 -10.79 -24.17 -2.73
CA SER A 111 -12.05 -23.66 -3.27
C SER A 111 -11.94 -23.53 -4.79
N ASN A 112 -12.79 -24.28 -5.52
CA ASN A 112 -12.82 -24.28 -6.99
C ASN A 112 -14.04 -23.52 -7.56
N ASN A 113 -14.87 -22.93 -6.70
CA ASN A 113 -16.06 -22.20 -7.10
C ASN A 113 -15.83 -20.69 -6.92
N ASP A 114 -15.94 -19.94 -8.01
CA ASP A 114 -15.72 -18.49 -8.05
C ASP A 114 -16.84 -17.70 -7.34
N LYS A 115 -17.90 -18.36 -6.86
CA LYS A 115 -19.03 -17.71 -6.18
C LYS A 115 -18.97 -17.78 -4.65
N ASP A 116 -18.06 -18.57 -4.09
CA ASP A 116 -18.00 -18.79 -2.66
C ASP A 116 -17.02 -17.82 -2.01
N ILE A 117 -17.45 -17.14 -0.95
CA ILE A 117 -16.56 -16.39 -0.08
C ILE A 117 -15.68 -17.39 0.69
N VAL A 118 -14.36 -17.25 0.59
CA VAL A 118 -13.41 -18.16 1.24
C VAL A 118 -12.93 -17.56 2.54
N ASP A 119 -13.17 -18.26 3.64
CA ASP A 119 -12.64 -17.92 4.96
C ASP A 119 -11.13 -18.20 5.01
N ILE A 120 -10.32 -17.18 5.26
CA ILE A 120 -8.85 -17.27 5.26
C ILE A 120 -8.24 -16.68 6.52
N GLY A 121 -7.00 -17.11 6.79
CA GLY A 121 -6.15 -16.53 7.83
C GLY A 121 -5.17 -15.55 7.20
N VAL A 122 -5.03 -14.37 7.79
CA VAL A 122 -4.17 -13.30 7.27
C VAL A 122 -3.27 -12.73 8.36
N SER A 123 -2.12 -12.21 7.96
CA SER A 123 -1.42 -11.20 8.74
C SER A 123 -1.70 -9.82 8.14
N TYR A 124 -1.66 -8.79 8.99
CA TYR A 124 -1.88 -7.42 8.59
C TYR A 124 -0.87 -6.52 9.28
N GLU A 125 -0.27 -5.62 8.49
CA GLU A 125 0.74 -4.70 8.99
C GLU A 125 0.63 -3.36 8.27
N GLY A 126 0.91 -2.29 9.02
CA GLY A 126 1.00 -0.93 8.52
C GLY A 126 2.44 -0.54 8.18
N SER A 127 2.62 0.27 7.14
CA SER A 127 3.88 0.95 6.87
C SER A 127 3.64 2.43 6.57
N TRP A 128 4.67 3.25 6.78
CA TRP A 128 4.60 4.69 6.58
C TRP A 128 5.71 5.14 5.63
N LEU A 129 5.41 6.14 4.80
CA LEU A 129 6.36 6.68 3.84
C LEU A 129 7.62 7.26 4.52
N THR A 130 7.47 7.76 5.75
CA THR A 130 8.56 8.34 6.52
C THR A 130 8.58 7.76 7.93
N ARG A 131 9.78 7.52 8.48
CA ARG A 131 9.94 7.04 9.85
C ARG A 131 9.43 8.09 10.86
N GLY A 132 8.77 7.61 11.91
CA GLY A 132 8.25 8.44 13.01
C GLY A 132 6.74 8.67 12.94
N HIS A 133 6.21 9.40 13.92
CA HIS A 133 4.75 9.55 14.10
C HIS A 133 4.11 10.68 13.28
N THR A 134 4.87 11.33 12.39
CA THR A 134 4.43 12.50 11.62
C THR A 134 4.20 12.22 10.14
N SER A 135 4.27 10.96 9.70
CA SER A 135 4.12 10.63 8.30
C SER A 135 2.75 11.03 7.75
N ASN A 136 2.72 11.50 6.51
CA ASN A 136 1.49 11.94 5.85
C ASN A 136 0.85 10.87 4.98
N ILE A 137 1.58 9.79 4.71
CA ILE A 137 1.14 8.69 3.86
C ILE A 137 1.48 7.39 4.60
N GLY A 138 0.47 6.54 4.74
CA GLY A 138 0.58 5.19 5.26
C GLY A 138 -0.02 4.19 4.29
N VAL A 139 0.37 2.93 4.41
CA VAL A 139 -0.22 1.81 3.68
C VAL A 139 -0.47 0.66 4.65
N GLY A 140 -1.65 0.06 4.58
CA GLY A 140 -1.94 -1.21 5.24
C GLY A 140 -1.94 -2.32 4.21
N CYS A 141 -1.35 -3.48 4.51
CA CYS A 141 -1.31 -4.63 3.61
C CYS A 141 -1.87 -5.88 4.30
N VAL A 142 -2.73 -6.61 3.61
CA VAL A 142 -3.20 -7.94 4.01
C VAL A 142 -2.37 -9.00 3.30
N ILE A 143 -1.78 -9.91 4.08
CA ILE A 143 -0.95 -11.01 3.60
C ILE A 143 -1.61 -12.32 4.00
N ASP A 144 -1.87 -13.18 3.03
CA ASP A 144 -2.41 -14.51 3.28
C ASP A 144 -1.39 -15.39 4.03
N LEU A 145 -1.84 -16.09 5.07
CA LEU A 145 -0.95 -16.90 5.91
C LEU A 145 -0.48 -18.20 5.24
N LEU A 146 -1.28 -18.75 4.33
CA LEU A 146 -0.97 -20.03 3.70
C LEU A 146 0.05 -19.88 2.56
N THR A 147 -0.16 -18.90 1.70
CA THR A 147 0.66 -18.64 0.51
C THR A 147 1.76 -17.60 0.73
N GLY A 148 1.59 -16.71 1.72
CA GLY A 148 2.47 -15.57 1.94
C GLY A 148 2.29 -14.43 0.93
N PHE A 149 1.25 -14.46 0.09
CA PHE A 149 1.00 -13.40 -0.88
C PHE A 149 0.28 -12.20 -0.27
N VAL A 150 0.61 -11.00 -0.77
CA VAL A 150 -0.18 -9.79 -0.51
C VAL A 150 -1.45 -9.85 -1.36
N ILE A 151 -2.61 -9.92 -0.73
CA ILE A 151 -3.91 -10.10 -1.40
C ILE A 151 -4.74 -8.82 -1.45
N ASP A 152 -4.44 -7.86 -0.58
CA ASP A 152 -5.11 -6.56 -0.56
C ASP A 152 -4.23 -5.49 0.13
N ASN A 153 -4.43 -4.22 -0.23
CA ASN A 153 -3.73 -3.09 0.36
C ASN A 153 -4.53 -1.79 0.31
N GLU A 154 -4.37 -0.94 1.31
CA GLU A 154 -5.04 0.36 1.39
C GLU A 154 -4.01 1.47 1.65
N VAL A 155 -3.95 2.44 0.75
CA VAL A 155 -3.11 3.64 0.90
C VAL A 155 -3.91 4.76 1.54
N MET A 156 -3.44 5.21 2.71
CA MET A 156 -4.02 6.28 3.49
C MET A 156 -3.17 7.54 3.36
N SER A 157 -3.79 8.67 3.07
CA SER A 157 -3.05 9.93 2.95
C SER A 157 -3.78 11.09 3.62
N LYS A 158 -3.03 11.90 4.36
CA LYS A 158 -3.50 13.17 4.95
C LYS A 158 -3.39 14.35 4.00
N ARG A 159 -2.76 14.15 2.85
CA ARG A 159 -2.33 15.23 1.96
C ARG A 159 -2.70 14.93 0.53
N CYS A 160 -3.07 15.97 -0.18
CA CYS A 160 -3.19 15.95 -1.63
C CYS A 160 -2.34 17.10 -2.18
N GLY A 161 -1.38 16.76 -3.03
CA GLY A 161 -0.47 17.76 -3.60
C GLY A 161 -1.18 18.76 -4.52
N GLU A 162 -2.29 18.37 -5.14
CA GLU A 162 -3.14 19.28 -5.92
C GLU A 162 -3.88 20.25 -5.00
N CYS A 163 -4.53 19.75 -3.94
CA CYS A 163 -5.15 20.63 -2.93
C CYS A 163 -4.17 21.66 -2.37
N GLU A 164 -2.95 21.27 -2.03
CA GLU A 164 -1.96 22.19 -1.47
C GLU A 164 -1.50 23.27 -2.44
N GLN A 165 -1.26 22.89 -3.70
CA GLN A 165 -0.90 23.85 -4.75
C GLN A 165 -2.05 24.81 -5.03
N THR A 166 -3.28 24.30 -5.11
CA THR A 166 -4.44 25.14 -5.38
C THR A 166 -4.77 26.05 -4.22
N LYS A 167 -4.65 25.58 -2.96
CA LYS A 167 -4.77 26.43 -1.77
C LYS A 167 -3.76 27.59 -1.79
N PHE A 168 -2.52 27.32 -2.20
CA PHE A 168 -1.51 28.35 -2.33
C PHE A 168 -1.82 29.35 -3.45
N ALA A 169 -2.43 28.88 -4.55
CA ALA A 169 -2.72 29.72 -5.72
C ALA A 169 -4.01 30.55 -5.58
N LEU A 170 -5.05 30.02 -4.92
CA LEU A 170 -6.39 30.62 -4.86
C LEU A 170 -6.79 31.13 -3.47
N GLU A 171 -5.96 30.95 -2.44
CA GLU A 171 -6.32 31.14 -1.01
C GLU A 171 -7.42 30.17 -0.54
N GLU A 172 -7.25 29.55 0.64
CA GLU A 172 -8.12 28.46 1.11
C GLU A 172 -9.58 28.89 1.34
N ASP A 173 -9.81 30.14 1.73
CA ASP A 173 -11.13 30.66 2.06
C ASP A 173 -11.86 31.32 0.86
N SER A 174 -11.28 31.25 -0.34
CA SER A 174 -11.87 31.89 -1.51
C SER A 174 -13.04 31.08 -2.10
N ALA A 175 -13.98 31.79 -2.73
CA ALA A 175 -15.07 31.15 -3.46
C ALA A 175 -14.54 30.27 -4.62
N ASP A 176 -13.44 30.69 -5.26
CA ASP A 176 -12.80 29.96 -6.35
C ASP A 176 -12.20 28.63 -5.88
N PHE A 177 -11.56 28.61 -4.69
CA PHE A 177 -11.06 27.38 -4.10
C PHE A 177 -12.20 26.40 -3.79
N ARG A 178 -13.31 26.88 -3.23
CA ARG A 178 -14.47 26.02 -2.92
C ARG A 178 -15.06 25.40 -4.17
N ILE A 179 -15.28 26.19 -5.23
CA ILE A 179 -15.80 25.68 -6.52
C ILE A 179 -14.84 24.63 -7.11
N TRP A 180 -13.53 24.90 -7.06
CA TRP A 180 -12.54 23.92 -7.52
C TRP A 180 -12.56 22.64 -6.68
N TYR A 181 -12.63 22.76 -5.35
CA TYR A 181 -12.60 21.63 -4.43
C TYR A 181 -13.83 20.72 -4.57
N GLU A 182 -15.01 21.29 -4.77
CA GLU A 182 -16.24 20.55 -5.08
C GLU A 182 -16.06 19.63 -6.30
N GLY A 183 -15.36 20.09 -7.34
CA GLY A 183 -15.03 19.28 -8.52
C GLY A 183 -13.85 18.30 -8.31
N HIS A 184 -13.03 18.51 -7.29
CA HIS A 184 -11.84 17.69 -7.00
C HIS A 184 -12.10 16.60 -5.96
N GLN A 185 -13.16 16.72 -5.15
CA GLN A 185 -13.41 15.88 -3.97
C GLN A 185 -13.33 14.38 -4.26
N ASP A 186 -13.94 13.92 -5.37
CA ASP A 186 -14.00 12.50 -5.73
C ASP A 186 -12.66 11.91 -6.20
N VAL A 187 -11.71 12.76 -6.59
CA VAL A 187 -10.37 12.37 -7.03
C VAL A 187 -9.28 12.82 -6.05
N CYS A 188 -9.68 13.36 -4.90
CA CYS A 188 -8.76 13.89 -3.91
C CYS A 188 -7.91 12.76 -3.31
N SER A 189 -6.59 12.97 -3.30
CA SER A 189 -5.67 11.99 -2.72
C SER A 189 -5.62 12.06 -1.19
N ALA A 190 -6.25 13.04 -0.55
CA ALA A 190 -6.30 13.15 0.92
C ALA A 190 -7.46 12.29 1.45
N THR A 191 -7.21 11.00 1.59
CA THR A 191 -8.20 9.98 1.96
C THR A 191 -8.42 9.82 3.46
N TYR A 192 -7.67 10.54 4.30
CA TYR A 192 -7.68 10.36 5.75
C TYR A 192 -7.46 11.65 6.54
N VAL A 193 -8.22 11.82 7.63
CA VAL A 193 -8.04 12.89 8.61
C VAL A 193 -7.81 12.25 9.98
N GLY A 194 -6.70 12.60 10.63
CA GLY A 194 -6.36 12.07 11.95
C GLY A 194 -4.86 11.91 12.18
N SER A 195 -4.49 11.14 13.20
CA SER A 195 -3.08 10.89 13.52
C SER A 195 -2.47 9.84 12.60
N SER A 196 -1.17 9.93 12.34
CA SER A 196 -0.47 8.97 11.47
C SER A 196 -0.55 7.53 12.01
N GLY A 197 -0.52 7.35 13.33
CA GLY A 197 -0.64 6.03 13.96
C GLY A 197 -2.04 5.42 13.82
N ALA A 198 -3.08 6.25 13.71
CA ALA A 198 -4.45 5.76 13.52
C ALA A 198 -4.76 5.40 12.06
N MET A 199 -3.89 5.73 11.10
CA MET A 199 -4.02 5.29 9.70
C MET A 199 -4.02 3.77 9.58
N GLU A 200 -3.19 3.08 10.36
CA GLU A 200 -3.10 1.62 10.34
C GLU A 200 -4.44 0.99 10.73
N VAL A 201 -5.06 1.47 11.80
CA VAL A 201 -6.37 0.96 12.25
C VAL A 201 -7.45 1.24 11.20
N ASN A 202 -7.48 2.45 10.64
CA ASN A 202 -8.49 2.83 9.65
C ASN A 202 -8.30 2.10 8.31
N ALA A 203 -7.06 1.84 7.90
CA ALA A 203 -6.77 1.01 6.72
C ALA A 203 -7.25 -0.43 6.94
N ALA A 204 -7.03 -1.00 8.14
CA ALA A 204 -7.53 -2.34 8.49
C ALA A 204 -9.05 -2.41 8.35
N VAL A 205 -9.77 -1.43 8.89
CA VAL A 205 -11.24 -1.38 8.78
C VAL A 205 -11.69 -1.42 7.32
N LYS A 206 -11.14 -0.56 6.45
CA LYS A 206 -11.50 -0.54 5.02
C LYS A 206 -11.18 -1.86 4.32
N LEU A 207 -10.05 -2.48 4.66
CA LEU A 207 -9.61 -3.77 4.08
C LEU A 207 -10.55 -4.91 4.47
N TRP A 208 -11.00 -4.95 5.72
CA TRP A 208 -11.94 -5.97 6.19
C TRP A 208 -13.35 -5.74 5.63
N GLU A 209 -13.84 -4.49 5.63
CA GLU A 209 -15.17 -4.13 5.12
C GLU A 209 -15.35 -4.51 3.64
N ARG A 210 -14.28 -4.44 2.83
CA ARG A 210 -14.33 -4.81 1.41
C ARG A 210 -13.89 -6.24 1.09
N SER A 211 -13.41 -7.00 2.07
CA SER A 211 -12.83 -8.33 1.83
C SER A 211 -13.80 -9.28 1.11
N GLU A 212 -15.07 -9.28 1.52
CA GLU A 212 -16.09 -10.14 0.90
C GLU A 212 -16.38 -9.75 -0.55
N SER A 213 -16.18 -8.48 -0.92
CA SER A 213 -16.32 -8.00 -2.31
C SER A 213 -15.18 -8.45 -3.23
N ILE A 214 -14.09 -8.98 -2.65
CA ILE A 214 -12.99 -9.62 -3.37
C ILE A 214 -12.97 -11.13 -3.10
N ASP A 215 -14.10 -11.68 -2.67
CA ASP A 215 -14.40 -13.09 -2.46
C ASP A 215 -13.65 -13.77 -1.29
N PHE A 216 -13.15 -13.01 -0.32
CA PHE A 216 -12.49 -13.53 0.88
C PHE A 216 -13.14 -13.02 2.16
N ARG A 217 -13.07 -13.80 3.23
CA ARG A 217 -13.39 -13.33 4.57
C ARG A 217 -12.22 -13.59 5.49
N TYR A 218 -11.68 -12.53 6.09
CA TYR A 218 -10.50 -12.61 6.95
C TYR A 218 -10.89 -13.07 8.36
N THR A 219 -11.03 -14.37 8.57
CA THR A 219 -11.54 -14.95 9.82
C THR A 219 -10.48 -15.10 10.91
N THR A 220 -9.20 -15.17 10.54
CA THR A 220 -8.09 -15.23 11.50
C THR A 220 -7.10 -14.11 11.19
N LEU A 221 -6.73 -13.35 12.22
CA LEU A 221 -5.67 -12.35 12.16
C LEU A 221 -4.48 -12.84 12.99
N LEU A 222 -3.33 -13.06 12.35
CA LEU A 222 -2.06 -13.27 13.04
C LEU A 222 -1.43 -11.91 13.35
N SER A 223 -1.26 -11.61 14.64
CA SER A 223 -0.70 -10.34 15.10
C SER A 223 0.33 -10.50 16.22
N ASP A 224 0.94 -9.39 16.61
CA ASP A 224 1.99 -9.34 17.64
C ASP A 224 1.46 -9.35 19.09
N GLY A 225 0.14 -9.52 19.28
CA GLY A 225 -0.50 -9.79 20.57
C GLY A 225 -1.23 -8.62 21.24
N ASP A 226 -0.92 -7.38 20.88
CA ASP A 226 -1.74 -6.20 21.21
C ASP A 226 -2.01 -5.41 19.93
N SER A 227 -3.12 -5.73 19.27
CA SER A 227 -3.51 -5.11 18.00
C SER A 227 -4.71 -4.22 18.21
N LYS A 228 -4.49 -2.89 18.17
CA LYS A 228 -5.58 -1.90 18.14
C LYS A 228 -6.50 -2.13 16.95
N SER A 229 -5.93 -2.57 15.82
CA SER A 229 -6.69 -2.93 14.61
C SER A 229 -7.66 -4.08 14.91
N PHE A 230 -7.21 -5.15 15.59
CA PHE A 230 -8.10 -6.24 15.99
C PHE A 230 -9.25 -5.78 16.89
N LEU A 231 -8.96 -4.93 17.88
CA LEU A 231 -9.98 -4.41 18.79
C LEU A 231 -11.04 -3.59 18.04
N GLU A 232 -10.61 -2.69 17.16
CA GLU A 232 -11.51 -1.88 16.33
C GLU A 232 -12.37 -2.76 15.40
N LEU A 233 -11.76 -3.75 14.72
CA LEU A 233 -12.47 -4.67 13.83
C LEU A 233 -13.54 -5.47 14.58
N LYS A 234 -13.23 -5.91 15.80
CA LYS A 234 -14.16 -6.62 16.67
C LYS A 234 -15.30 -5.71 17.14
N GLU A 235 -15.00 -4.48 17.54
CA GLU A 235 -16.01 -3.50 17.98
C GLU A 235 -16.97 -3.13 16.85
N ARG A 236 -16.44 -2.94 15.63
CA ARG A 236 -17.25 -2.67 14.43
C ARG A 236 -18.09 -3.86 13.98
N ASN A 237 -17.76 -5.06 14.43
CA ASN A 237 -18.45 -6.29 14.05
C ASN A 237 -18.57 -6.43 12.52
N VAL A 238 -17.43 -6.26 11.81
CA VAL A 238 -17.36 -6.09 10.35
C VAL A 238 -18.02 -7.21 9.53
N TYR A 239 -18.11 -8.44 10.07
CA TYR A 239 -18.79 -9.58 9.41
C TYR A 239 -20.11 -9.96 10.08
N GLY A 240 -20.66 -9.11 10.93
CA GLY A 240 -21.89 -9.39 11.68
C GLY A 240 -21.70 -10.42 12.79
N SER A 241 -22.80 -10.74 13.48
CA SER A 241 -22.80 -11.64 14.65
C SER A 241 -22.46 -13.09 14.33
N GLU A 242 -22.54 -13.49 13.06
CA GLU A 242 -22.34 -14.87 12.63
C GLU A 242 -20.86 -15.26 12.55
N THR A 243 -19.98 -14.29 12.26
CA THR A 243 -18.55 -14.55 12.08
C THR A 243 -17.69 -13.65 12.96
N GLN A 244 -17.01 -14.25 13.93
CA GLN A 244 -16.02 -13.55 14.77
C GLN A 244 -14.60 -13.73 14.23
N ILE A 245 -13.86 -12.63 14.18
CA ILE A 245 -12.44 -12.65 13.85
C ILE A 245 -11.67 -13.24 15.05
N LYS A 246 -10.85 -14.26 14.78
CA LYS A 246 -9.92 -14.85 15.74
C LYS A 246 -8.60 -14.09 15.69
N ASN A 247 -8.05 -13.71 16.83
CA ASN A 247 -6.70 -13.18 16.91
C ASN A 247 -5.75 -14.29 17.35
N GLU A 248 -4.74 -14.57 16.53
CA GLU A 248 -3.63 -15.46 16.86
C GLU A 248 -2.37 -14.64 17.12
N GLU A 249 -1.57 -15.08 18.07
CA GLU A 249 -0.32 -14.40 18.39
C GLU A 249 0.88 -15.05 17.69
N CYS A 250 1.73 -14.21 17.11
CA CYS A 250 2.99 -14.66 16.57
C CYS A 250 3.89 -15.29 17.66
N ILE A 251 4.35 -16.54 17.44
CA ILE A 251 5.19 -17.28 18.39
C ILE A 251 6.47 -16.54 18.78
N ASN A 252 7.02 -15.75 17.86
CA ASN A 252 8.18 -14.91 18.13
C ASN A 252 7.83 -13.77 19.10
N HIS A 253 6.64 -13.18 18.99
CA HIS A 253 6.16 -12.16 19.91
C HIS A 253 5.81 -12.73 21.28
N VAL A 254 5.18 -13.91 21.33
CA VAL A 254 5.01 -14.67 22.57
C VAL A 254 6.35 -14.87 23.28
N SER A 255 7.37 -15.33 22.54
CA SER A 255 8.72 -15.55 23.09
C SER A 255 9.37 -14.26 23.59
N LYS A 256 9.26 -13.15 22.83
CA LYS A 256 9.77 -11.83 23.24
C LYS A 256 9.09 -11.34 24.52
N ARG A 257 7.75 -11.44 24.59
CA ARG A 257 6.94 -11.00 25.73
C ARG A 257 7.30 -11.80 26.98
N LEU A 258 7.42 -13.12 26.87
CA LEU A 258 7.87 -13.98 27.96
C LEU A 258 9.29 -13.60 28.43
N GLY A 259 10.22 -13.40 27.51
CA GLY A 259 11.58 -12.96 27.84
C GLY A 259 11.61 -11.61 28.55
N THR A 260 10.76 -10.66 28.14
CA THR A 260 10.64 -9.35 28.80
C THR A 260 10.05 -9.47 30.20
N ALA A 261 8.99 -10.26 30.38
CA ALA A 261 8.39 -10.53 31.69
C ALA A 261 9.42 -11.14 32.66
N LEU A 262 10.17 -12.17 32.22
CA LEU A 262 11.22 -12.79 33.03
C LEU A 262 12.31 -11.79 33.46
N ARG A 263 12.79 -10.96 32.53
CA ARG A 263 13.77 -9.91 32.84
C ARG A 263 13.22 -8.89 33.84
N GLN A 264 11.94 -8.52 33.71
CA GLN A 264 11.30 -7.61 34.64
C GLN A 264 11.20 -8.22 36.03
N THR A 265 10.75 -9.49 36.13
CA THR A 265 10.71 -10.23 37.40
C THR A 265 12.10 -10.27 38.06
N VAL A 266 13.15 -10.59 37.31
CA VAL A 266 14.53 -10.58 37.85
C VAL A 266 14.92 -9.22 38.41
N LYS A 267 14.57 -8.12 37.72
CA LYS A 267 14.82 -6.75 38.19
C LYS A 267 14.04 -6.45 39.47
N ASP A 268 12.75 -6.77 39.52
CA ASP A 268 11.87 -6.46 40.66
C ASP A 268 12.33 -7.16 41.94
N TRP A 269 12.80 -8.41 41.83
CA TRP A 269 13.33 -9.16 42.96
C TRP A 269 14.73 -8.70 43.38
N ARG A 270 15.56 -8.26 42.42
CA ARG A 270 16.87 -7.66 42.73
C ARG A 270 16.73 -6.42 43.61
N VAL A 271 15.72 -5.59 43.38
CA VAL A 271 15.42 -4.42 44.22
C VAL A 271 15.07 -4.83 45.66
N LYS A 272 14.47 -6.00 45.84
CA LYS A 272 14.15 -6.60 47.15
C LYS A 272 15.31 -7.36 47.78
N GLY A 273 16.52 -7.25 47.24
CA GLY A 273 17.72 -7.95 47.72
C GLY A 273 17.80 -9.43 47.33
N VAL A 274 16.87 -9.93 46.51
CA VAL A 274 16.84 -11.33 46.06
C VAL A 274 17.38 -11.43 44.64
N THR A 275 18.46 -12.18 44.45
CA THR A 275 18.99 -12.44 43.10
C THR A 275 18.31 -13.66 42.50
N LEU A 276 17.40 -13.43 41.55
CA LEU A 276 16.85 -14.49 40.71
C LEU A 276 17.79 -14.74 39.52
N GLY A 277 18.58 -15.81 39.61
CA GLY A 277 19.53 -16.22 38.58
C GLY A 277 20.79 -16.87 39.15
N GLY A 278 21.38 -17.80 38.40
CA GLY A 278 22.55 -18.59 38.81
C GLY A 278 22.22 -20.00 39.32
N LYS A 279 23.24 -20.87 39.41
CA LYS A 279 23.16 -22.27 39.89
C LYS A 279 22.88 -22.33 41.41
N LYS A 280 21.78 -21.77 41.91
CA LYS A 280 21.36 -21.91 43.32
C LYS A 280 19.93 -22.41 43.42
N HIS A 281 19.65 -23.00 44.59
CA HIS A 281 18.48 -23.81 44.91
C HIS A 281 17.17 -23.12 44.52
N GLY A 282 16.31 -23.81 43.75
CA GLY A 282 15.10 -23.26 43.12
C GLY A 282 15.15 -23.15 41.58
N SER A 283 16.20 -23.64 40.91
CA SER A 283 16.30 -23.57 39.45
C SER A 283 15.35 -24.56 38.75
N LEU A 284 14.36 -24.05 38.01
CA LEU A 284 13.53 -24.81 37.07
C LEU A 284 14.41 -25.34 35.92
N LYS A 285 14.95 -26.55 36.07
CA LYS A 285 15.42 -27.35 34.94
C LYS A 285 14.32 -28.36 34.62
N LYS A 286 13.81 -28.32 33.39
CA LYS A 286 13.11 -29.47 32.82
C LYS A 286 14.18 -30.51 32.51
N THR A 287 14.24 -31.58 33.29
CA THR A 287 14.98 -32.78 32.93
C THR A 287 14.06 -33.70 32.14
N ASN A 288 14.59 -34.10 30.97
CA ASN A 288 14.07 -34.96 29.90
C ASN A 288 13.18 -34.26 28.88
#